data_AF-A0A835PKH0-F1
#
_entry.id   AF-A0A835PKH0-F1
#
_cell.length_a   1.000
_cell.length_b   1.000
_cell.length_c   1.000
_cell.angle_alpha   90.00
_cell.angle_beta   90.00
_cell.angle_gamma   90.00
#
_symmetry.space_group_name_H-M   'P 1'
#
loop_
_entity.id
_entity.type
_entity.pdbx_description
1 polymer ?
#
loop_
_entity_poly.entity_id
_entity_poly.type
_entity_poly.pdbx_seq_one_letter_code
_entity_poly.pdbx_strand_id
1 'polypeptide(L)'
;MRFPEVFHHGHCVPPRPMPQHFRSQPFRTPQPSSSSFLPENLRTSLLKQIEYYFSVENLCKDIYLRRMMDEQGWVPVSLIASFKRVKMITGDVQCILDVLRSSTVVELMEDQQMESLHLGTKRLRIN
;
A
#
# COMPACT_ATOMS: atom_id res chain seq x y z
N MET A 1 18.46 -30.13 57.56
CA MET A 1 17.01 -29.90 57.43
C MET A 1 16.74 -28.42 57.66
N ARG A 2 15.96 -27.80 56.77
CA ARG A 2 14.98 -26.70 56.94
C ARG A 2 15.33 -25.48 57.84
N PHE A 3 15.12 -24.29 57.23
CA PHE A 3 15.19 -22.89 57.71
C PHE A 3 14.65 -22.60 59.14
N PRO A 4 14.96 -21.41 59.71
CA PRO A 4 14.02 -20.29 59.56
C PRO A 4 14.62 -18.89 59.34
N GLU A 5 13.79 -18.04 58.71
CA GLU A 5 13.70 -16.56 58.74
C GLU A 5 13.98 -15.92 60.13
N VAL A 6 14.33 -14.64 60.36
CA VAL A 6 13.85 -13.38 59.75
C VAL A 6 14.68 -12.13 60.16
N PHE A 7 14.54 -11.06 59.35
CA PHE A 7 14.61 -9.59 59.57
C PHE A 7 15.81 -8.92 60.26
N HIS A 8 16.53 -8.04 59.55
CA HIS A 8 17.02 -6.75 60.10
C HIS A 8 17.10 -5.62 59.04
N HIS A 9 16.22 -4.62 59.20
CA HIS A 9 16.45 -3.16 59.12
C HIS A 9 17.52 -2.57 58.17
N GLY A 10 17.06 -1.86 57.12
CA GLY A 10 17.31 -0.41 56.93
C GLY A 10 18.62 0.12 56.28
N HIS A 11 18.47 0.72 55.08
CA HIS A 11 19.20 1.87 54.49
C HIS A 11 20.71 1.68 54.17
N CYS A 12 21.34 2.22 53.11
CA CYS A 12 21.03 3.26 52.12
C CYS A 12 21.89 2.97 50.88
N VAL A 13 21.30 2.85 49.68
CA VAL A 13 22.05 2.88 48.41
C VAL A 13 21.83 4.27 47.79
N PRO A 14 22.88 5.02 47.41
CA PRO A 14 22.74 6.39 46.91
C PRO A 14 21.92 6.45 45.62
N PRO A 15 21.15 7.53 45.38
CA PRO A 15 20.35 7.67 44.18
C PRO A 15 21.27 7.82 42.96
N ARG A 16 21.06 7.00 41.93
CA ARG A 16 21.69 7.22 40.62
C ARG A 16 21.27 8.59 40.08
N PRO A 17 22.17 9.38 39.47
CA PRO A 17 21.77 10.58 38.75
C PRO A 17 20.81 10.20 37.62
N MET A 18 19.59 10.73 37.66
CA MET A 18 18.66 10.67 36.54
C MET A 18 19.23 11.49 35.38
N PRO A 19 19.23 10.97 34.14
CA PRO A 19 19.33 11.83 32.97
C PRO A 19 18.05 12.69 32.89
N GLN A 20 18.16 13.96 33.25
CA GLN A 20 17.12 14.95 32.96
C GLN A 20 17.12 15.25 31.47
N HIS A 21 16.24 14.59 30.72
CA HIS A 21 15.44 15.25 29.71
C HIS A 21 14.17 14.44 29.50
N PHE A 22 13.33 14.50 30.53
CA PHE A 22 11.89 14.39 30.41
C PHE A 22 11.40 15.61 29.60
N ARG A 23 11.70 15.63 28.30
CA ARG A 23 10.96 16.44 27.35
C ARG A 23 9.80 15.58 26.87
N SER A 24 8.67 15.77 27.54
CA SER A 24 7.30 15.49 27.12
C SER A 24 7.18 14.84 25.74
N GLN A 25 6.86 13.54 25.68
CA GLN A 25 6.22 12.96 24.50
C GLN A 25 4.97 12.20 24.94
N PRO A 26 3.77 12.59 24.45
CA PRO A 26 2.55 11.88 24.78
C PRO A 26 2.59 10.49 24.10
N PHE A 27 2.02 9.51 24.81
CA PHE A 27 1.46 8.25 24.32
C PHE A 27 1.80 7.89 22.86
N ARG A 28 2.73 6.95 22.66
CA ARG A 28 2.68 6.13 21.45
C ARG A 28 1.48 5.21 21.58
N THR A 29 0.33 5.65 21.08
CA THR A 29 -0.76 4.76 20.74
C THR A 29 -0.21 3.63 19.85
N PRO A 30 -0.68 2.38 20.02
CA PRO A 30 -0.43 1.37 18.99
C PRO A 30 -1.00 1.94 17.69
N GLN A 31 -0.13 2.19 16.71
CA GLN A 31 -0.59 2.54 15.37
C GLN A 31 -1.56 1.44 14.95
N PRO A 32 -2.84 1.75 14.65
CA PRO A 32 -3.65 0.79 13.94
C PRO A 32 -2.90 0.50 12.66
N SER A 33 -2.62 -0.79 12.45
CA SER A 33 -2.09 -1.32 11.21
C SER A 33 -2.78 -0.59 10.08
N SER A 34 -2.01 0.22 9.35
CA SER A 34 -2.48 1.12 8.31
C SER A 34 -3.22 0.28 7.29
N SER A 35 -4.52 0.11 7.50
CA SER A 35 -5.44 -0.39 6.52
C SER A 35 -5.19 0.45 5.28
N SER A 36 -4.85 -0.24 4.20
CA SER A 36 -4.25 0.22 2.94
C SER A 36 -5.13 1.22 2.19
N PHE A 37 -5.51 2.30 2.85
CA PHE A 37 -6.45 3.29 2.37
C PHE A 37 -5.65 4.45 1.81
N LEU A 38 -5.48 4.43 0.48
CA LEU A 38 -5.06 5.64 -0.22
C LEU A 38 -6.07 6.76 0.08
N PRO A 39 -5.62 7.98 0.39
CA PRO A 39 -6.48 9.15 0.46
C PRO A 39 -7.38 9.25 -0.79
N GLU A 40 -8.65 9.60 -0.64
CA GLU A 40 -9.60 9.68 -1.77
C GLU A 40 -9.08 10.58 -2.91
N ASN A 41 -8.43 11.70 -2.56
CA ASN A 41 -7.78 12.58 -3.53
C ASN A 41 -6.69 11.85 -4.37
N LEU A 42 -5.93 10.93 -3.79
CA LEU A 42 -4.98 10.11 -4.54
C LEU A 42 -5.67 9.02 -5.36
N ARG A 43 -6.76 8.43 -4.85
CA ARG A 43 -7.56 7.46 -5.63
C ARG A 43 -8.12 8.09 -6.90
N THR A 44 -8.74 9.26 -6.79
CA THR A 44 -9.27 10.00 -7.94
C THR A 44 -8.15 10.42 -8.89
N SER A 45 -7.00 10.84 -8.36
CA SER A 45 -5.83 11.17 -9.19
C SER A 45 -5.32 9.94 -9.96
N LEU A 46 -5.25 8.78 -9.30
CA LEU A 46 -4.84 7.52 -9.91
C LEU A 46 -5.78 7.11 -11.04
N LEU A 47 -7.10 7.13 -10.79
CA LEU A 47 -8.10 6.81 -11.82
C LEU A 47 -7.96 7.73 -13.03
N LYS A 48 -7.88 9.05 -12.82
CA LYS A 48 -7.68 10.01 -13.92
C LYS A 48 -6.41 9.75 -14.72
N GLN A 49 -5.32 9.34 -14.06
CA GLN A 49 -4.10 8.97 -14.77
C GLN A 49 -4.32 7.73 -15.63
N ILE A 50 -4.97 6.71 -15.10
CA ILE A 50 -5.29 5.48 -15.82
C ILE A 50 -6.21 5.81 -17.01
N GLU A 51 -7.29 6.58 -16.81
CA GLU A 51 -8.16 7.05 -17.90
C GLU A 51 -7.38 7.82 -18.97
N TYR A 52 -6.44 8.69 -18.57
CA TYR A 52 -5.61 9.41 -19.52
C TYR A 52 -4.72 8.48 -20.35
N TYR A 53 -4.10 7.46 -19.73
CA TYR A 53 -3.27 6.49 -20.46
C TYR A 53 -4.09 5.75 -21.52
N PHE A 54 -5.32 5.36 -21.20
CA PHE A 54 -6.22 4.67 -22.11
C PHE A 54 -7.10 5.59 -22.96
N SER A 55 -6.92 6.91 -22.84
CA SER A 55 -7.64 7.86 -23.69
C SER A 55 -7.27 7.66 -25.15
N VAL A 56 -8.22 7.88 -26.05
CA VAL A 56 -8.03 7.71 -27.50
C VAL A 56 -6.84 8.53 -28.00
N GLU A 57 -6.69 9.76 -27.49
CA GLU A 57 -5.59 10.65 -27.84
C GLU A 57 -4.22 10.09 -27.43
N ASN A 58 -4.11 9.50 -26.23
CA ASN A 58 -2.87 8.89 -25.78
C ASN A 58 -2.61 7.57 -26.53
N LEU A 59 -3.62 6.72 -26.73
CA LEU A 59 -3.48 5.44 -27.44
C LEU A 59 -3.04 5.60 -28.90
N CYS A 60 -3.46 6.67 -29.57
CA CYS A 60 -2.99 7.00 -30.92
C CYS A 60 -1.49 7.31 -30.96
N LYS A 61 -0.93 7.84 -29.87
CA LYS A 61 0.48 8.25 -29.77
C LYS A 61 1.36 7.19 -29.12
N ASP A 62 0.84 6.49 -28.11
CA ASP A 62 1.58 5.57 -27.26
C ASP A 62 1.56 4.15 -27.84
N ILE A 63 2.49 3.92 -28.77
CA ILE A 63 2.69 2.64 -29.45
C ILE A 63 3.03 1.53 -28.43
N TYR A 64 3.67 1.88 -27.32
CA TYR A 64 4.05 0.90 -26.30
C TYR A 64 2.82 0.36 -25.59
N LEU A 65 1.92 1.23 -25.11
CA LEU A 65 0.67 0.80 -24.48
C LEU A 65 -0.18 -0.03 -25.45
N ARG A 66 -0.28 0.39 -26.71
CA ARG A 66 -1.03 -0.32 -27.75
C ARG A 66 -0.45 -1.70 -28.08
N ARG A 67 0.88 -1.86 -28.04
CA ARG A 67 1.55 -3.16 -28.23
C ARG A 67 1.35 -4.12 -27.06
N MET A 68 1.13 -3.57 -25.87
CA MET A 68 0.87 -4.35 -24.66
C MET A 68 -0.62 -4.65 -24.46
N MET A 69 -1.50 -4.05 -25.27
CA MET A 69 -2.92 -4.41 -25.33
C MET A 69 -3.11 -5.67 -26.15
N ASP A 70 -3.95 -6.56 -25.64
CA ASP A 70 -4.42 -7.71 -26.37
C ASP A 70 -5.52 -7.35 -27.37
N GLU A 71 -5.93 -8.32 -28.19
CA GLU A 71 -6.97 -8.16 -29.22
C GLU A 71 -8.31 -7.68 -28.67
N GLN A 72 -8.55 -7.91 -27.38
CA GLN A 72 -9.74 -7.52 -26.63
C GLN A 72 -9.56 -6.19 -25.86
N GLY A 73 -8.39 -5.54 -25.94
CA GLY A 73 -8.09 -4.28 -25.25
C GLY A 73 -7.70 -4.42 -23.77
N TRP A 74 -7.40 -5.63 -23.31
CA TRP A 74 -6.91 -5.88 -21.96
C TRP A 74 -5.41 -5.60 -21.84
N VAL A 75 -4.99 -5.08 -20.69
CA VAL A 75 -3.56 -4.97 -20.35
C VAL A 75 -3.29 -5.54 -18.96
N PRO A 76 -2.10 -6.08 -18.69
CA PRO A 76 -1.78 -6.59 -17.35
C PRO A 76 -1.65 -5.44 -16.33
N VAL A 77 -2.20 -5.63 -15.12
CA VAL A 77 -2.11 -4.64 -14.03
C VAL A 77 -0.65 -4.36 -13.65
N SER A 78 0.24 -5.34 -13.80
CA SER A 78 1.67 -5.16 -13.62
C SER A 78 2.27 -4.09 -14.55
N LEU A 79 1.73 -3.91 -15.76
CA LEU A 79 2.17 -2.86 -16.68
C LEU A 79 1.79 -1.48 -16.14
N ILE A 80 0.55 -1.34 -15.69
CA ILE A 80 0.03 -0.10 -15.10
C ILE A 80 0.84 0.29 -13.86
N ALA A 81 1.15 -0.69 -13.00
CA ALA A 81 2.01 -0.51 -11.84
C ALA A 81 3.44 -0.09 -12.19
N SER A 82 3.90 -0.35 -13.43
CA SER A 82 5.23 0.05 -13.90
C SER A 82 5.28 1.49 -14.43
N PHE A 83 4.14 2.11 -14.73
CA PHE A 83 4.10 3.46 -15.28
C PHE A 83 4.61 4.51 -14.29
N LYS A 84 5.43 5.43 -14.80
CA LYS A 84 6.07 6.47 -13.98
C LYS A 84 5.05 7.27 -13.16
N ARG A 85 3.95 7.72 -13.77
CA ARG A 85 2.92 8.51 -13.07
C ARG A 85 2.14 7.70 -12.04
N VAL A 86 1.86 6.43 -12.34
CA VAL A 86 1.20 5.53 -11.38
C VAL A 86 2.09 5.30 -10.18
N LYS A 87 3.38 4.99 -10.39
CA LYS A 87 4.39 4.84 -9.32
C LYS A 87 4.57 6.08 -8.46
N MET A 88 4.38 7.27 -9.03
CA MET A 88 4.44 8.53 -8.29
C MET A 88 3.22 8.75 -7.37
N ILE A 89 2.06 8.18 -7.72
CA ILE A 89 0.83 8.28 -6.91
C ILE A 89 0.78 7.16 -5.87
N THR A 90 1.05 5.93 -6.30
CA THR A 90 1.10 4.76 -5.42
C THR A 90 2.17 3.77 -5.88
N GLY A 91 2.97 3.29 -4.94
CA GLY A 91 3.92 2.19 -5.17
C GLY A 91 3.31 0.81 -4.93
N ASP A 92 2.09 0.77 -4.38
CA ASP A 92 1.44 -0.47 -3.95
C ASP A 92 0.42 -0.94 -4.97
N VAL A 93 0.65 -2.12 -5.53
CA VAL A 93 -0.25 -2.70 -6.51
C VAL A 93 -1.59 -3.11 -5.89
N GLN A 94 -1.58 -3.49 -4.62
CA GLN A 94 -2.82 -3.74 -3.87
C GLN A 94 -3.70 -2.49 -3.81
N CYS A 95 -3.09 -1.31 -3.65
CA CYS A 95 -3.83 -0.05 -3.70
C CYS A 95 -4.39 0.24 -5.10
N ILE A 96 -3.64 -0.07 -6.16
CA ILE A 96 -4.13 0.06 -7.54
C ILE A 96 -5.36 -0.84 -7.74
N LEU A 97 -5.27 -2.10 -7.33
CA LEU A 97 -6.40 -3.03 -7.43
C LEU A 97 -7.61 -2.58 -6.62
N ASP A 98 -7.42 -2.06 -5.40
CA ASP A 98 -8.50 -1.55 -4.55
C ASP A 98 -9.24 -0.38 -5.23
N VAL A 99 -8.49 0.57 -5.79
CA VAL A 99 -9.03 1.72 -6.51
C VAL A 99 -9.78 1.30 -7.76
N LEU A 100 -9.20 0.36 -8.51
CA LEU A 100 -9.80 -0.15 -9.73
C LEU A 100 -11.05 -0.98 -9.43
N ARG A 101 -11.07 -1.78 -8.35
CA ARG A 101 -12.26 -2.55 -7.90
C ARG A 101 -13.39 -1.63 -7.42
N SER A 102 -13.03 -0.50 -6.82
CA SER A 102 -14.00 0.50 -6.33
C SER A 102 -14.55 1.39 -7.46
N SER A 103 -13.91 1.40 -8.63
CA SER A 103 -14.29 2.25 -9.75
C SER A 103 -15.17 1.52 -10.75
N THR A 104 -16.21 2.19 -11.25
CA THR A 104 -17.10 1.67 -12.30
C THR A 104 -16.61 1.97 -13.72
N VAL A 105 -15.59 2.82 -13.87
CA VAL A 105 -15.03 3.23 -15.18
C VAL A 105 -14.12 2.16 -15.77
N VAL A 106 -13.64 1.24 -14.94
CA VAL A 106 -12.60 0.28 -15.29
C VAL A 106 -13.06 -1.14 -14.98
N GLU A 107 -12.76 -2.07 -15.87
CA GLU A 107 -13.02 -3.49 -15.67
C GLU A 107 -11.73 -4.19 -15.21
N LEU A 108 -11.82 -4.92 -14.10
CA LEU A 108 -10.75 -5.78 -13.61
C LEU A 108 -11.13 -7.25 -13.78
N MET A 109 -10.26 -8.00 -14.46
CA MET A 109 -10.36 -9.43 -14.58
C MET A 109 -9.25 -10.09 -13.74
N GLU A 110 -9.68 -10.93 -12.79
CA GLU A 110 -8.80 -11.70 -11.92
C GLU A 110 -9.00 -13.18 -12.24
N ASP A 111 -8.04 -13.77 -12.96
CA ASP A 111 -8.10 -15.20 -13.26
C ASP A 111 -7.78 -16.01 -12.00
N GLN A 112 -8.78 -16.73 -11.50
CA GLN A 112 -8.73 -17.46 -10.23
C GLN A 112 -7.94 -18.78 -10.33
N GLN A 113 -7.52 -19.21 -11.54
CA GLN A 113 -6.95 -20.55 -11.74
C GLN A 113 -5.46 -20.68 -11.41
N MET A 114 -4.74 -19.58 -11.15
CA MET A 114 -3.31 -19.65 -10.85
C MET A 114 -2.92 -18.69 -9.72
N GLU A 115 -3.33 -19.02 -8.50
CA GLU A 115 -3.07 -18.23 -7.28
C GLU A 115 -1.58 -18.17 -6.86
N SER A 116 -0.68 -18.84 -7.58
CA SER A 116 0.75 -18.91 -7.25
C SER A 116 1.64 -17.81 -7.86
N LEU A 117 1.19 -17.02 -8.86
CA LEU A 117 2.00 -15.92 -9.42
C LEU A 117 1.27 -14.57 -9.28
N HIS A 118 1.59 -13.90 -8.17
CA HIS A 118 0.84 -12.86 -7.45
C HIS A 118 0.44 -11.55 -8.19
N LEU A 119 0.66 -11.40 -9.50
CA LEU A 119 0.25 -10.17 -10.20
C LEU A 119 0.15 -10.28 -11.73
N GLY A 120 0.83 -11.25 -12.35
CA GLY A 120 0.92 -11.37 -13.80
C GLY A 120 -0.39 -11.70 -14.51
N THR A 121 -1.39 -12.20 -13.78
CA THR A 121 -2.67 -12.69 -14.31
C THR A 121 -3.82 -11.69 -14.20
N LYS A 122 -3.64 -10.57 -13.49
CA LYS A 122 -4.69 -9.55 -13.35
C LYS A 122 -4.67 -8.62 -14.56
N ARG A 123 -5.83 -8.45 -15.20
CA ARG A 123 -5.97 -7.64 -16.41
C ARG A 123 -6.93 -6.48 -16.19
N LEU A 124 -6.62 -5.35 -16.81
CA LEU A 124 -7.36 -4.09 -16.76
C LEU A 124 -7.86 -3.72 -18.14
N ARG A 125 -9.11 -3.23 -18.22
CA ARG A 125 -9.73 -2.63 -19.42
C ARG A 125 -10.54 -1.39 -19.02
N ILE A 126 -10.69 -0.42 -19.93
CA ILE A 126 -11.64 0.70 -19.77
C ILE A 126 -13.01 0.28 -20.31
N ASN A 127 -14.06 0.61 -19.56
CA ASN A 127 -15.46 0.34 -19.90
C ASN A 127 -15.94 1.21 -21.08
#